data_AF-A0A376TXQ3-F1
#
_entry.id   AF-A0A376TXQ3-F1
#
_cell.length_a   1.000
_cell.length_b   1.000
_cell.length_c   1.000
_cell.angle_alpha   90.00
_cell.angle_beta   90.00
_cell.angle_gamma   90.00
#
_symmetry.space_group_name_H-M   'P 1'
#
loop_
_entity.id
_entity.type
_entity.pdbx_description
1 polymer ?
#
loop_
_entity_poly.entity_id
_entity_poly.type
_entity_poly.pdbx_seq_one_letter_code
_entity_poly.pdbx_strand_id
1 'polypeptide(L)'
;MLEIAVLPLDSYAKPDIEANYQGRLLARQSGFLDPVNYRNHFVTILGTIQGEQPGFINKVPYNFLEVNMQGIQVWHLREVVIPL
;
A
#
# COMPACT_ATOMS: atom_id res chain seq x y z
N MET A 1 -1.24 -1.29 11.53
CA MET A 1 -0.54 -0.32 10.68
C MET A 1 0.11 -1.09 9.54
N LEU A 2 0.08 -0.54 8.32
CA LEU A 2 0.80 -1.06 7.16
C LEU A 2 1.79 -0.01 6.68
N GLU A 3 3.01 -0.44 6.36
CA GLU A 3 3.95 0.34 5.56
C GLU A 3 3.76 -0.10 4.10
N ILE A 4 3.41 0.84 3.22
CA ILE A 4 3.00 0.55 1.84
C ILE A 4 3.96 1.25 0.89
N ALA A 5 4.53 0.48 -0.04
CA ALA A 5 5.24 1.01 -1.20
C ALA A 5 4.22 1.56 -2.21
N VAL A 6 4.38 2.82 -2.61
CA VAL A 6 3.39 3.53 -3.42
C VAL A 6 3.77 3.45 -4.90
N LEU A 7 2.79 3.04 -5.69
CA LEU A 7 2.78 3.11 -7.15
C LEU A 7 1.58 3.96 -7.59
N PRO A 8 1.65 4.64 -8.75
CA PRO A 8 0.48 5.21 -9.39
C PRO A 8 -0.63 4.18 -9.56
N LEU A 9 -1.87 4.65 -9.53
CA LEU A 9 -3.04 3.81 -9.75
C LEU A 9 -3.48 3.90 -11.23
N ASP A 10 -3.94 2.79 -11.77
CA ASP A 10 -4.59 2.74 -13.09
C ASP A 10 -6.06 3.22 -13.02
N SER A 11 -6.77 3.14 -14.15
CA SER A 11 -8.19 3.54 -14.24
C SER A 11 -9.13 2.67 -13.38
N TYR A 12 -8.68 1.51 -12.92
CA TYR A 12 -9.43 0.61 -12.04
C TYR A 12 -9.02 0.78 -10.57
N ALA A 13 -8.22 1.80 -10.26
CA ALA A 13 -7.63 2.03 -8.96
C ALA A 13 -6.70 0.89 -8.51
N LYS A 14 -6.16 0.08 -9.42
CA LYS A 14 -5.16 -0.95 -9.14
C LYS A 14 -3.75 -0.34 -9.25
N PRO A 15 -2.77 -0.75 -8.43
CA PRO A 15 -1.39 -0.33 -8.62
C PRO A 15 -0.86 -0.68 -10.02
N ASP A 16 -0.37 0.32 -10.74
CA ASP A 16 0.31 0.15 -12.02
C ASP A 16 1.74 -0.34 -11.76
N ILE A 17 2.01 -1.60 -12.08
CA ILE A 17 3.29 -2.27 -11.80
C ILE A 17 4.42 -1.85 -12.74
N GLU A 18 4.08 -1.23 -13.87
CA GLU A 18 5.05 -0.73 -14.84
C GLU A 18 5.45 0.73 -14.52
N ALA A 19 4.74 1.38 -13.60
CA ALA A 19 4.98 2.75 -13.23
C ALA A 19 6.11 2.92 -12.21
N ASN A 20 6.63 4.14 -12.12
CA ASN A 20 7.71 4.46 -11.19
C ASN A 20 7.21 4.52 -9.75
N TYR A 21 7.97 3.89 -8.86
CA TYR A 21 7.80 3.96 -7.40
C TYR A 21 7.84 5.40 -6.87
N GLN A 22 6.91 5.74 -5.99
CA GLN A 22 6.71 7.11 -5.48
C GLN A 22 7.09 7.30 -4.01
N GLY A 23 7.53 6.25 -3.32
CA GLY A 23 7.89 6.31 -1.89
C GLY A 23 7.10 5.33 -1.03
N ARG A 24 7.13 5.57 0.28
CA ARG A 24 6.38 4.76 1.26
C ARG A 24 5.45 5.63 2.08
N LEU A 25 4.30 5.07 2.42
CA LEU A 25 3.37 5.67 3.37
C LEU A 25 3.09 4.72 4.53
N LEU A 26 2.61 5.29 5.62
CA LEU A 26 2.08 4.56 6.77
C LEU A 26 0.55 4.65 6.76
N ALA A 27 -0.12 3.53 6.57
CA ALA A 27 -1.57 3.41 6.67
C ALA A 27 -1.95 2.88 8.06
N ARG A 28 -2.74 3.65 8.81
CA ARG A 28 -3.26 3.26 10.12
C ARG A 28 -4.76 3.08 10.06
N GLN A 29 -5.27 2.07 10.76
CA GLN A 29 -6.70 1.99 11.09
C GLN A 29 -6.85 1.72 12.58
N SER A 30 -8.04 1.96 13.10
CA SER A 30 -8.45 1.44 14.40
C SER A 30 -8.62 -0.07 14.33
N GLY A 31 -7.91 -0.81 15.18
CA GLY A 31 -8.01 -2.27 15.27
C GLY A 31 -6.84 -3.02 14.63
N PHE A 32 -6.97 -4.35 14.63
CA PHE A 32 -5.92 -5.26 14.18
C PHE A 32 -5.98 -5.50 12.67
N LEU A 33 -4.81 -5.53 12.04
CA LEU A 33 -4.63 -5.92 10.64
C LEU A 33 -3.83 -7.22 10.64
N ASP A 34 -4.43 -8.31 10.16
CA ASP A 34 -3.71 -9.58 10.02
C ASP A 34 -2.69 -9.48 8.88
N PRO A 35 -1.37 -9.59 9.17
CA PRO A 35 -0.33 -9.43 8.16
C PRO A 35 -0.44 -10.42 6.99
N VAL A 36 -1.01 -11.61 7.21
CA VAL A 36 -1.13 -12.65 6.18
C VAL A 36 -1.98 -12.16 5.00
N ASN A 37 -2.96 -11.29 5.25
CA ASN A 37 -3.87 -10.78 4.23
C ASN A 37 -3.27 -9.68 3.34
N TYR A 38 -2.10 -9.14 3.70
CA TYR A 38 -1.53 -7.95 3.04
C TYR A 38 -0.09 -8.12 2.57
N ARG A 39 0.68 -9.03 3.18
CA ARG A 39 2.05 -9.31 2.74
C ARG A 39 2.06 -9.84 1.32
N ASN A 40 2.95 -9.30 0.48
CA ASN A 40 3.09 -9.69 -0.92
C ASN A 40 1.82 -9.53 -1.77
N HIS A 41 0.89 -8.66 -1.35
CA HIS A 41 -0.30 -8.33 -2.12
C HIS A 41 -0.23 -6.89 -2.61
N PHE A 42 -0.80 -6.64 -3.79
CA PHE A 42 -1.11 -5.29 -4.20
C PHE A 42 -2.34 -4.81 -3.45
N VAL A 43 -2.28 -3.58 -2.94
CA VAL A 43 -3.38 -2.97 -2.20
C VAL A 43 -3.65 -1.56 -2.69
N THR A 44 -4.90 -1.15 -2.58
CA THR A 44 -5.32 0.24 -2.72
C THR A 44 -6.02 0.66 -1.45
N ILE A 45 -5.66 1.80 -0.90
CA ILE A 45 -6.26 2.31 0.34
C ILE A 45 -7.10 3.55 0.04
N LEU A 46 -8.21 3.69 0.76
CA LEU A 46 -8.97 4.93 0.86
C LEU A 46 -8.78 5.48 2.27
N GLY A 47 -8.47 6.77 2.39
CA GLY A 47 -8.24 7.38 3.68
C GLY A 47 -7.93 8.87 3.61
N THR A 48 -7.79 9.48 4.78
CA THR A 48 -7.43 10.88 4.92
C THR A 48 -5.98 11.03 5.34
N ILE A 49 -5.25 11.92 4.67
CA ILE A 49 -3.88 12.29 5.08
C ILE A 49 -3.94 12.92 6.47
N GLN A 50 -3.06 12.48 7.37
CA GLN A 50 -2.92 13.03 8.72
C GLN A 50 -1.70 13.95 8.86
N GLY A 51 -0.70 13.78 7.99
CA GLY A 51 0.52 14.57 7.98
C GLY A 51 1.73 13.72 7.63
N GLU A 52 2.90 14.18 8.05
CA GLU A 52 4.15 13.44 7.93
C GLU A 52 4.55 12.82 9.28
N GLN A 53 5.10 11.62 9.23
CA GLN A 53 5.66 10.90 10.36
C GLN A 53 7.15 10.64 10.11
N PRO A 54 8.05 11.28 10.88
CA PRO A 54 9.48 10.96 10.79
C PRO A 54 9.75 9.51 11.17
N GLY A 55 10.62 8.86 10.41
CA GLY A 55 11.03 7.49 10.66
C GLY A 55 12.30 7.14 9.90
N PHE A 56 12.53 5.84 9.71
CA PHE A 56 13.69 5.35 8.99
C PHE A 56 13.28 4.25 8.02
N ILE A 57 13.85 4.30 6.81
CA ILE A 57 13.92 3.12 5.94
C ILE A 57 15.32 2.55 6.14
N ASN A 58 15.41 1.38 6.77
CA ASN A 58 16.66 0.83 7.29
C ASN A 58 17.34 1.80 8.27
N LYS A 59 18.43 2.45 7.84
CA LYS A 59 19.21 3.41 8.64
C LYS A 59 19.15 4.83 8.08
N VAL A 60 18.35 5.05 7.04
CA VAL A 60 18.22 6.36 6.37
C VAL A 60 16.96 7.06 6.88
N PRO A 61 17.05 8.30 7.40
CA PRO A 61 15.87 9.07 7.79
C PRO A 61 14.89 9.22 6.62
N TYR A 62 13.60 9.10 6.91
CA TYR A 62 12.53 9.19 5.92
C TYR A 62 11.27 9.78 6.56
N ASN A 63 10.64 10.74 5.90
CA ASN A 63 9.36 11.30 6.32
C ASN A 63 8.25 10.54 5.59
N PHE A 64 7.54 9.69 6.33
CA PHE A 64 6.42 8.95 5.78
C PHE A 64 5.17 9.83 5.72
N LEU A 65 4.43 9.75 4.61
CA LEU A 65 3.05 10.21 4.62
C LEU A 65 2.23 9.31 5.53
N GLU A 66 1.54 9.88 6.51
CA GLU A 66 0.64 9.13 7.39
C GLU A 66 -0.81 9.27 6.90
N VAL A 67 -1.48 8.14 6.71
CA VAL A 67 -2.86 8.06 6.23
C VAL A 67 -3.71 7.33 7.26
N ASN A 68 -4.81 7.97 7.67
CA ASN A 68 -5.88 7.30 8.40
C ASN A 68 -6.77 6.55 7.41
N MET A 69 -6.60 5.23 7.37
CA MET A 69 -7.24 4.31 6.44
C MET A 69 -8.69 4.03 6.85
N GLN A 70 -9.59 4.26 5.90
CA GLN A 70 -11.04 4.05 6.01
C GLN A 70 -11.50 2.83 5.22
N GLY A 71 -10.76 2.46 4.17
CA GLY A 71 -11.03 1.29 3.36
C GLY A 71 -9.77 0.75 2.71
N ILE A 72 -9.79 -0.54 2.39
CA ILE A 72 -8.70 -1.21 1.69
C ILE A 72 -9.26 -2.20 0.67
N GLN A 73 -8.66 -2.22 -0.50
CA GLN A 73 -8.89 -3.20 -1.55
C GLN A 73 -7.63 -4.03 -1.72
N VAL A 74 -7.77 -5.36 -1.66
CA VAL A 74 -6.66 -6.31 -1.86
C VAL A 74 -6.80 -6.95 -3.23
N TRP A 75 -5.78 -6.79 -4.07
CA TRP A 75 -5.73 -7.34 -5.41
C TRP A 75 -5.00 -8.67 -5.41
N HIS A 76 -5.67 -9.70 -5.90
CA HIS A 76 -5.10 -11.04 -6.06
C HIS A 76 -4.55 -11.17 -7.47
N LEU A 77 -3.30 -11.61 -7.63
CA LEU A 77 -2.85 -12.12 -8.92
C LEU A 77 -3.69 -13.37 -9.23
N ARG A 78 -4.59 -13.28 -10.21
CA ARG A 78 -5.16 -14.48 -10.79
C ARG A 78 -4.10 -15.06 -11.72
N GLU A 79 -3.58 -16.24 -11.39
CA GLU A 79 -2.93 -17.07 -12.39
C GLU A 79 -3.97 -17.41 -13.45
N VAL A 80 -3.86 -16.77 -14.62
CA VAL A 80 -4.55 -17.28 -15.80
C VAL A 80 -3.76 -18.49 -16.25
N VAL A 81 -4.20 -19.67 -15.82
CA VAL A 81 -3.78 -20.91 -16.48
C VAL A 81 -4.35 -20.84 -17.89
N ILE A 82 -3.50 -20.58 -18.89
CA ILE A 82 -3.88 -20.72 -20.29
C ILE A 82 -3.82 -22.23 -20.57
N PRO A 83 -4.96 -22.94 -20.75
CA PRO A 83 -4.90 -24.31 -21.21
C PRO A 83 -4.30 -24.35 -22.61
N LEU A 84 -3.32 -25.23 -22.82
CA LEU A 84 -2.72 -25.56 -24.12
C LEU A 84 -3.74 -26.23 -25.04
#